data_AF-A0AAW4WGZ4-F1
#
_entry.id   AF-A0AAW4WGZ4-F1
#
_cell.length_a   1.000
_cell.length_b   1.000
_cell.length_c   1.000
_cell.angle_alpha   90.00
_cell.angle_beta   90.00
_cell.angle_gamma   90.00
#
_symmetry.space_group_name_H-M   'P 1'
#
loop_
_entity.id
_entity.type
_entity.pdbx_description
1 polymer ?
#
loop_
_entity_poly.entity_id
_entity_poly.type
_entity_poly.pdbx_seq_one_letter_code
_entity_poly.pdbx_strand_id
1 'polypeptide(L)'
;MKKIKLVGILAAVVMLIFVAVTAYLHEKNADKSEEIFVIPVNNDELFVSSEEKYNSIKVYKQTNMLVINAQSETAFFDGAQFTVETDGKITPEDIEITWMTIGGNTEQAEDNDRIIAEIKIYDNDELICDTKDKFCKKSI
;
A
#
# COMPACT_ATOMS: atom_id res chain seq x y z
N MET A 1 29.84 -7.68 54.76
CA MET A 1 28.95 -6.55 54.42
C MET A 1 29.37 -5.80 53.14
N LYS A 2 30.64 -5.47 52.89
CA LYS A 2 31.08 -4.74 51.67
C LYS A 2 30.80 -5.47 50.34
N LYS A 3 31.02 -6.80 50.28
CA LYS A 3 30.79 -7.60 49.05
C LYS A 3 29.31 -7.67 48.65
N ILE A 4 28.39 -7.81 49.61
CA ILE A 4 26.93 -7.84 49.36
C ILE A 4 26.43 -6.49 48.84
N LYS A 5 26.95 -5.37 49.38
CA LYS A 5 26.65 -4.02 48.88
C LYS A 5 27.17 -3.80 47.45
N LEU A 6 28.36 -4.33 47.13
CA LEU A 6 28.95 -4.25 45.79
C LEU A 6 28.15 -5.05 44.74
N VAL A 7 27.71 -6.26 45.10
CA VAL A 7 26.87 -7.11 44.22
C VAL A 7 25.50 -6.48 43.99
N GLY A 8 24.89 -5.87 45.01
CA GLY A 8 23.63 -5.14 44.87
C GLY A 8 23.73 -3.93 43.94
N ILE A 9 24.84 -3.16 44.03
CA ILE A 9 25.10 -2.04 43.12
C ILE A 9 25.29 -2.53 41.68
N LEU A 10 26.05 -3.60 41.49
CA LEU A 10 26.30 -4.16 40.14
C LEU A 10 25.00 -4.67 39.51
N ALA A 11 24.14 -5.34 40.28
CA ALA A 11 22.84 -5.80 39.81
C ALA A 11 21.91 -4.63 39.40
N ALA A 12 21.91 -3.53 40.17
CA ALA A 12 21.12 -2.35 39.84
C ALA A 12 21.60 -1.67 38.54
N VAL A 13 22.92 -1.60 38.31
CA VAL A 13 23.48 -1.04 37.08
C VAL A 13 23.11 -1.89 35.86
N VAL A 14 23.18 -3.22 35.97
CA VAL A 14 22.78 -4.12 34.88
C VAL A 14 21.28 -3.96 34.56
N MET A 15 20.44 -3.81 35.58
CA MET A 15 19.00 -3.60 35.38
C MET A 15 18.70 -2.28 34.67
N LEU A 16 19.42 -1.20 35.00
CA LEU A 16 19.27 0.09 34.31
C LEU A 16 19.70 0.01 32.83
N ILE A 17 20.78 -0.72 32.54
CA ILE A 17 21.22 -0.97 31.15
C ILE A 17 20.14 -1.74 30.38
N PHE A 18 19.54 -2.76 30.98
CA PHE A 18 18.45 -3.51 30.35
C PHE A 18 17.23 -2.62 30.04
N VAL A 19 16.81 -1.77 30.99
CA VAL A 19 15.70 -0.83 30.77
C VAL A 19 16.02 0.13 29.64
N ALA A 20 17.23 0.71 29.61
CA ALA A 20 17.65 1.61 28.55
C ALA A 20 17.69 0.92 27.17
N VAL A 21 18.18 -0.31 27.10
CA VAL A 21 18.18 -1.11 25.86
C VAL A 21 16.75 -1.41 25.42
N THR A 22 15.85 -1.80 26.32
CA THR A 22 14.45 -2.07 25.96
C THR A 22 13.71 -0.82 25.51
N ALA A 23 13.96 0.33 26.14
CA ALA A 23 13.38 1.61 25.72
C ALA A 23 13.90 2.04 24.34
N TYR A 24 15.21 1.92 24.11
CA TYR A 24 15.82 2.21 22.81
C TYR A 24 15.30 1.29 21.69
N LEU A 25 15.14 -0.01 21.99
CA LEU A 25 14.57 -0.96 21.04
C LEU A 25 13.07 -0.70 20.80
N HIS A 26 12.31 -0.31 21.83
CA HIS A 26 10.91 0.05 21.68
C HIS A 26 10.76 1.31 20.81
N GLU A 27 11.60 2.33 20.99
CA GLU A 27 11.58 3.55 20.17
C GLU A 27 11.95 3.26 18.71
N LYS A 28 12.92 2.36 18.46
CA LYS A 28 13.26 1.94 17.09
C LYS A 28 12.20 1.05 16.40
N ASN A 29 11.36 0.38 17.18
CA ASN A 29 10.30 -0.49 16.70
C ASN A 29 8.92 0.20 16.69
N ALA A 30 8.76 1.31 17.41
CA ALA A 30 7.57 2.15 17.37
C ALA A 30 7.60 2.96 16.08
N ASP A 31 6.70 2.63 15.17
CA ASP A 31 6.47 3.30 13.90
C ASP A 31 7.71 3.50 13.03
N LYS A 32 8.24 2.37 12.53
CA LYS A 32 8.48 2.37 11.09
C LYS A 32 7.11 2.27 10.41
N SER A 33 6.39 3.41 10.36
CA SER A 33 5.52 3.65 9.22
C SER A 33 6.42 3.41 8.01
N GLU A 34 6.12 2.37 7.23
CA GLU A 34 6.71 2.24 5.92
C GLU A 34 6.43 3.58 5.22
N GLU A 35 7.48 4.37 4.98
CA GLU A 35 7.35 5.53 4.11
C GLU A 35 6.90 4.97 2.77
N ILE A 36 5.61 5.09 2.48
CA ILE A 36 5.07 4.77 1.16
C ILE A 36 5.74 5.77 0.23
N PHE A 37 6.81 5.35 -0.43
CA PHE A 37 7.47 6.15 -1.46
C PHE A 37 6.50 6.29 -2.63
N VAL A 38 5.71 7.38 -2.62
CA VAL A 38 4.80 7.74 -3.71
C VAL A 38 5.65 8.33 -4.84
N ILE A 39 5.75 7.61 -5.95
CA ILE A 39 6.28 8.11 -7.21
C ILE A 39 5.37 9.26 -7.67
N PRO A 40 5.93 10.45 -7.91
CA PRO A 40 5.14 11.59 -8.37
C PRO A 40 4.66 11.34 -9.79
N VAL A 41 3.44 11.84 -10.06
CA VAL A 41 2.78 11.75 -11.36
C VAL A 41 2.22 13.11 -11.74
N ASN A 42 2.19 13.40 -13.04
CA ASN A 42 1.58 14.62 -13.58
C ASN A 42 0.22 14.33 -14.21
N ASN A 43 -0.69 15.30 -14.21
CA ASN A 43 -2.00 15.10 -14.85
C ASN A 43 -1.88 14.86 -16.37
N ASP A 44 -0.85 15.43 -17.02
CA ASP A 44 -0.59 15.19 -18.44
C ASP A 44 -0.10 13.75 -18.74
N GLU A 45 0.30 13.01 -17.70
CA GLU A 45 0.68 11.59 -17.78
C GLU A 45 -0.53 10.66 -17.55
N LEU A 46 -1.70 11.20 -17.15
CA LEU A 46 -2.88 10.40 -16.88
C LEU A 46 -3.30 9.66 -18.14
N PHE A 47 -3.36 8.33 -18.03
CA PHE A 47 -3.52 7.44 -19.15
C PHE A 47 -4.87 6.74 -19.13
N VAL A 48 -5.24 6.16 -17.99
CA VAL A 48 -6.55 5.52 -17.74
C VAL A 48 -7.05 5.93 -16.37
N SER A 49 -8.35 6.15 -16.23
CA SER A 49 -9.01 6.38 -14.94
C SER A 49 -10.30 5.59 -14.87
N SER A 50 -10.56 4.98 -13.72
CA SER A 50 -11.80 4.26 -13.44
C SER A 50 -12.25 4.59 -12.03
N GLU A 51 -13.54 4.89 -11.87
CA GLU A 51 -14.13 5.34 -10.61
C GLU A 51 -15.31 4.45 -10.21
N GLU A 52 -15.43 4.16 -8.92
CA GLU A 52 -16.56 3.46 -8.32
C GLU A 52 -16.91 4.15 -7.00
N LYS A 53 -17.99 4.92 -7.02
CA LYS A 53 -18.45 5.78 -5.91
C LYS A 53 -17.34 6.72 -5.42
N TYR A 54 -16.75 6.42 -4.27
CA TYR A 54 -15.71 7.23 -3.62
C TYR A 54 -14.29 6.72 -3.91
N ASN A 55 -14.17 5.63 -4.68
CA ASN A 55 -12.90 4.98 -4.96
C ASN A 55 -12.50 5.21 -6.41
N SER A 56 -11.21 5.30 -6.67
CA SER A 56 -10.67 5.45 -8.02
C SER A 56 -9.37 4.68 -8.21
N ILE A 57 -9.17 4.21 -9.43
CA ILE A 57 -7.92 3.72 -9.96
C ILE A 57 -7.49 4.68 -11.06
N LYS A 58 -6.30 5.25 -10.94
CA LYS A 58 -5.68 6.12 -11.94
C LYS A 58 -4.35 5.54 -12.38
N VAL A 59 -4.22 5.26 -13.67
CA VAL A 59 -2.99 4.80 -14.31
C VAL A 59 -2.35 5.97 -15.01
N TYR A 60 -1.08 6.22 -14.72
CA TYR A 60 -0.26 7.25 -15.33
C TYR A 60 0.83 6.58 -16.16
N LYS A 61 1.03 7.05 -17.39
CA LYS A 61 2.05 6.52 -18.31
C LYS A 61 3.28 7.42 -18.31
N GLN A 62 4.39 6.86 -17.84
CA GLN A 62 5.71 7.46 -17.94
C GLN A 62 6.54 6.69 -18.98
N THR A 63 7.77 7.16 -19.28
CA THR A 63 8.56 6.67 -20.42
C THR A 63 8.73 5.15 -20.46
N ASN A 64 9.02 4.52 -19.31
CA ASN A 64 9.27 3.07 -19.21
C ASN A 64 8.43 2.37 -18.14
N MET A 65 7.36 3.02 -17.65
CA MET A 65 6.52 2.43 -16.61
C MET A 65 5.13 3.02 -16.59
N LEU A 66 4.21 2.23 -16.05
CA LEU A 66 2.92 2.68 -15.57
C LEU A 66 3.00 2.86 -14.05
N VAL A 67 2.49 3.98 -13.56
CA VAL A 67 2.27 4.24 -12.14
C VAL A 67 0.78 4.17 -11.89
N ILE A 68 0.34 3.25 -11.04
CA ILE A 68 -1.08 3.04 -10.75
C ILE A 68 -1.35 3.48 -9.32
N ASN A 69 -2.25 4.44 -9.18
CA ASN A 69 -2.72 4.96 -7.92
C ASN A 69 -4.13 4.45 -7.64
N ALA A 70 -4.29 3.76 -6.53
CA ALA A 70 -5.59 3.48 -5.92
C ALA A 70 -5.86 4.55 -4.85
N GLN A 71 -6.99 5.24 -4.95
CA GLN A 71 -7.34 6.36 -4.07
C GLN A 71 -8.79 6.27 -3.63
N SER A 72 -9.08 6.70 -2.41
CA SER A 72 -10.44 6.87 -1.91
C SER A 72 -10.63 8.28 -1.36
N GLU A 73 -11.81 8.86 -1.55
CA GLU A 73 -12.23 10.09 -0.86
C GLU A 73 -12.59 9.81 0.61
N THR A 74 -12.64 8.55 1.01
CA THR A 74 -12.99 8.13 2.36
C THR A 74 -11.75 7.85 3.21
N ALA A 75 -11.84 8.08 4.53
CA ALA A 75 -10.78 7.74 5.49
C ALA A 75 -10.63 6.23 5.77
N PHE A 76 -11.36 5.37 5.05
CA PHE A 76 -11.29 3.92 5.20
C PHE A 76 -10.18 3.28 4.36
N PHE A 77 -9.50 4.05 3.51
CA PHE A 77 -8.42 3.55 2.69
C PHE A 77 -7.34 4.62 2.56
N ASP A 78 -6.12 4.28 2.96
CA ASP A 78 -4.99 5.23 3.00
C ASP A 78 -4.36 5.48 1.62
N GLY A 79 -4.87 4.81 0.58
CA GLY A 79 -4.30 4.81 -0.75
C GLY A 79 -3.28 3.68 -0.94
N ALA A 80 -3.08 3.29 -2.19
CA ALA A 80 -1.98 2.42 -2.58
C ALA A 80 -1.42 2.90 -3.92
N GLN A 81 -0.13 2.63 -4.12
CA GLN A 81 0.53 2.85 -5.39
C GLN A 81 1.34 1.61 -5.77
N PHE A 82 1.29 1.26 -7.06
CA PHE A 82 2.11 0.21 -7.64
C PHE A 82 2.62 0.63 -9.00
N THR A 83 3.71 -0.02 -9.44
CA THR A 83 4.33 0.25 -10.72
C THR A 83 4.42 -1.01 -11.56
N VAL A 84 4.29 -0.84 -12.87
CA VAL A 84 4.52 -1.89 -13.86
C VAL A 84 5.54 -1.36 -14.86
N GLU A 85 6.67 -2.05 -15.01
CA GLU A 85 7.65 -1.72 -16.05
C GLU A 85 7.07 -2.06 -17.42
N THR A 86 7.29 -1.18 -18.39
CA THR A 86 6.79 -1.38 -19.75
C THR A 86 7.76 -0.86 -20.78
N ASP A 87 7.70 -1.40 -21.98
CA ASP A 87 8.50 -1.02 -23.14
C ASP A 87 7.98 0.28 -23.80
N GLY A 88 6.95 0.91 -23.21
CA GLY A 88 6.31 2.14 -23.68
C GLY A 88 5.24 1.96 -24.77
N LYS A 89 4.99 0.73 -25.26
CA LYS A 89 4.02 0.46 -26.35
C LYS A 89 2.56 0.27 -25.92
N ILE A 90 2.31 0.19 -24.62
CA ILE A 90 0.96 0.00 -24.04
C ILE A 90 -0.02 1.08 -24.49
N THR A 91 -1.21 0.69 -24.92
CA THR A 91 -2.36 1.55 -25.22
C THR A 91 -3.40 1.47 -24.09
N PRO A 92 -4.38 2.40 -24.01
CA PRO A 92 -5.42 2.33 -22.98
C PRO A 92 -6.25 1.03 -23.01
N GLU A 93 -6.43 0.43 -24.18
CA GLU A 93 -7.16 -0.81 -24.38
C GLU A 93 -6.47 -2.03 -23.75
N ASP A 94 -5.17 -1.94 -23.52
CA ASP A 94 -4.38 -2.99 -22.86
C ASP A 94 -4.55 -2.98 -21.32
N ILE A 95 -5.37 -2.08 -20.78
CA ILE A 95 -5.59 -1.93 -19.35
C ILE A 95 -7.06 -2.23 -19.03
N GLU A 96 -7.28 -3.31 -18.31
CA GLU A 96 -8.60 -3.71 -17.82
C GLU A 96 -8.72 -3.40 -16.32
N ILE A 97 -9.73 -2.61 -15.94
CA ILE A 97 -10.05 -2.33 -14.54
C ILE A 97 -11.47 -2.81 -14.26
N THR A 98 -11.59 -3.85 -13.43
CA THR A 98 -12.87 -4.46 -13.07
C THR A 98 -13.18 -4.22 -11.59
N TRP A 99 -14.32 -3.59 -11.32
CA TRP A 99 -14.82 -3.38 -9.96
C TRP A 99 -15.68 -4.55 -9.50
N MET A 100 -15.42 -5.02 -8.28
CA MET A 100 -16.05 -6.18 -7.67
C MET A 100 -16.44 -5.93 -6.22
N THR A 101 -17.50 -6.60 -5.81
CA THR A 101 -17.91 -6.74 -4.42
C THR A 101 -16.95 -7.66 -3.67
N ILE A 102 -17.03 -7.72 -2.33
CA ILE A 102 -16.20 -8.66 -1.53
C ILE A 102 -16.42 -10.12 -1.97
N GLY A 103 -17.63 -10.46 -2.41
CA GLY A 103 -17.98 -11.78 -2.94
C GLY A 103 -17.56 -12.03 -4.38
N GLY A 104 -16.88 -11.09 -5.04
CA GLY A 104 -16.43 -11.21 -6.43
C GLY A 104 -17.49 -10.91 -7.49
N ASN A 105 -18.69 -10.46 -7.11
CA ASN A 105 -19.71 -10.07 -8.07
C ASN A 105 -19.35 -8.73 -8.72
N THR A 106 -19.48 -8.67 -10.05
CA THR A 106 -19.26 -7.48 -10.89
C THR A 106 -20.55 -6.77 -11.26
N GLU A 107 -21.74 -7.20 -10.81
CA GLU A 107 -23.00 -6.49 -11.02
C GLU A 107 -23.16 -5.32 -10.03
N GLN A 108 -23.89 -4.28 -10.44
CA GLN A 108 -24.16 -3.13 -9.59
C GLN A 108 -25.51 -3.36 -8.94
N ALA A 109 -25.54 -3.35 -7.62
CA ALA A 109 -26.77 -3.43 -6.85
C ALA A 109 -26.75 -2.32 -5.80
N GLU A 110 -27.92 -1.75 -5.47
CA GLU A 110 -28.03 -0.72 -4.43
C GLU A 110 -27.45 -1.19 -3.09
N ASP A 111 -27.58 -2.50 -2.82
CA ASP A 111 -27.25 -3.13 -1.55
C ASP A 111 -25.83 -3.70 -1.50
N ASN A 112 -25.05 -3.59 -2.59
CA ASN A 112 -23.75 -4.25 -2.69
C ASN A 112 -22.65 -3.32 -3.21
N ASP A 113 -21.80 -2.89 -2.29
CA ASP A 113 -20.66 -2.03 -2.61
C ASP A 113 -19.54 -2.83 -3.28
N ARG A 114 -19.15 -2.39 -4.48
CA ARG A 114 -17.94 -2.86 -5.14
C ARG A 114 -16.75 -2.11 -4.57
N ILE A 115 -16.00 -2.78 -3.70
CA ILE A 115 -14.86 -2.21 -2.99
C ILE A 115 -13.53 -2.88 -3.36
N ILE A 116 -13.53 -3.79 -4.33
CA ILE A 116 -12.35 -4.44 -4.86
C ILE A 116 -12.17 -3.97 -6.30
N ALA A 117 -10.99 -3.50 -6.67
CA ALA A 117 -10.60 -3.30 -8.07
C ALA A 117 -9.59 -4.37 -8.47
N GLU A 118 -9.85 -5.09 -9.55
CA GLU A 118 -8.87 -5.90 -10.25
C GLU A 118 -8.33 -5.10 -11.42
N ILE A 119 -7.01 -5.00 -11.52
CA ILE A 119 -6.29 -4.27 -12.55
C ILE A 119 -5.44 -5.29 -13.30
N LYS A 120 -5.75 -5.46 -14.59
CA LYS A 120 -4.97 -6.30 -15.51
C LYS A 120 -4.35 -5.44 -16.58
N ILE A 121 -3.08 -5.69 -16.87
CA ILE A 121 -2.32 -4.97 -17.89
C ILE A 121 -1.70 -6.00 -18.82
N TYR A 122 -1.86 -5.78 -20.12
CA TYR A 122 -1.37 -6.65 -21.17
C TYR A 122 -0.30 -5.94 -22.00
N ASP A 123 0.67 -6.68 -22.52
CA ASP A 123 1.62 -6.21 -23.53
C ASP A 123 1.65 -7.22 -24.67
N ASN A 124 1.22 -6.83 -25.87
CA ASN A 124 1.05 -7.71 -27.02
C ASN A 124 0.23 -8.98 -26.68
N ASP A 125 -0.93 -8.79 -26.04
CA ASP A 125 -1.85 -9.84 -25.56
C ASP A 125 -1.29 -10.74 -24.42
N GLU A 126 -0.08 -10.50 -23.92
CA GLU A 126 0.49 -11.19 -22.77
C GLU A 126 0.16 -10.44 -21.46
N LEU A 127 -0.41 -11.15 -20.48
CA LEU A 127 -0.72 -10.59 -19.17
C LEU A 127 0.58 -10.33 -18.37
N ILE A 128 0.95 -9.07 -18.21
CA ILE A 128 2.17 -8.66 -17.48
C ILE A 128 1.90 -8.21 -16.04
N CYS A 129 0.65 -7.87 -15.73
CA CYS A 129 0.23 -7.51 -14.38
C CYS A 129 -1.20 -7.96 -14.12
N ASP A 130 -1.43 -8.58 -12.97
CA ASP A 130 -2.75 -8.86 -12.39
C ASP A 130 -2.67 -8.54 -10.89
N THR A 131 -3.30 -7.45 -10.49
CA THR A 131 -3.32 -7.02 -9.09
C THR A 131 -4.72 -6.67 -8.64
N LYS A 132 -4.97 -6.88 -7.36
CA LYS A 132 -6.24 -6.57 -6.72
C LYS A 132 -6.00 -5.65 -5.56
N ASP A 133 -6.76 -4.56 -5.53
CA ASP A 133 -6.78 -3.69 -4.38
C ASP A 133 -8.15 -3.69 -3.72
N LYS A 134 -8.15 -3.71 -2.39
CA LYS A 134 -9.36 -3.73 -1.57
C LYS A 134 -9.43 -2.43 -0.80
N PHE A 135 -10.39 -1.61 -1.15
CA PHE A 135 -10.65 -0.29 -0.58
C PHE A 135 -11.31 -0.39 0.80
N CYS A 136 -10.59 -0.95 1.77
CA CYS A 136 -10.99 -1.01 3.17
C CYS A 136 -9.77 -0.99 4.08
N LYS A 137 -9.94 -0.57 5.35
CA LYS A 137 -8.85 -0.59 6.32
C LYS A 137 -8.35 -2.03 6.49
N LYS A 138 -7.03 -2.21 6.38
CA LYS A 138 -6.39 -3.43 6.89
C LYS A 138 -6.70 -3.49 8.38
N SER A 139 -7.40 -4.54 8.81
CA SER A 139 -7.55 -4.81 10.24
C SER A 139 -6.16 -5.16 10.79
N ILE A 140 -5.72 -4.43 11.81
CA ILE A 140 -4.50 -4.69 12.57
C ILE A 140 -4.71 -5.92 13.46
#